data_AF-A0A9X1QHA2-F1
#
_entry.id   AF-A0A9X1QHA2-F1
#
_cell.length_a   1.000
_cell.length_b   1.000
_cell.length_c   1.000
_cell.angle_alpha   90.00
_cell.angle_beta   90.00
_cell.angle_gamma   90.00
#
_symmetry.space_group_name_H-M   'P 1'
#
loop_
_entity.id
_entity.type
_entity.pdbx_description
1 polymer ?
#
loop_
_entity_poly.entity_id
_entity_poly.type
_entity_poly.pdbx_seq_one_letter_code
_entity_poly.pdbx_strand_id
1 'polypeptide(L)'
;MHLIKNKNVGLLLTLFLFLGLVSTAFRTETRVENQAGFASMPLDTAKTDKETGLVTDQNLYMVKAQCTSCHSSKLIIANRFTRDGWKQKIRWMQANHNLWDLGETEKQVLDYLEKHYAPTATAARRKPLNDIKWYKLEEQ
;
A
#
# COMPACT_ATOMS: atom_id res chain seq x y z
N MET A 1 36.86 -65.97 -27.39
CA MET A 1 36.90 -64.52 -27.11
C MET A 1 36.00 -64.26 -25.89
N HIS A 2 36.57 -64.32 -24.67
CA HIS A 2 35.83 -64.07 -23.43
C HIS A 2 35.71 -62.55 -23.21
N LEU A 3 34.48 -62.01 -23.25
CA LEU A 3 34.21 -60.65 -22.79
C LEU A 3 33.33 -60.71 -21.54
N ILE A 4 33.91 -60.20 -20.46
CA ILE A 4 33.36 -60.13 -19.11
C ILE A 4 32.13 -59.23 -19.12
N LYS A 5 30.93 -59.78 -18.83
CA LYS A 5 29.73 -58.99 -18.55
C LYS A 5 29.87 -58.34 -17.17
N ASN A 6 30.38 -57.11 -17.13
CA ASN A 6 30.45 -56.30 -15.90
C ASN A 6 29.04 -55.85 -15.49
N LYS A 7 28.46 -56.54 -14.51
CA LYS A 7 27.15 -56.26 -13.89
C LYS A 7 27.05 -54.86 -13.22
N ASN A 8 28.18 -54.16 -13.08
CA ASN A 8 28.30 -52.89 -12.36
C ASN A 8 28.20 -51.65 -13.28
N VAL A 9 28.21 -51.82 -14.61
CA VAL A 9 28.11 -50.70 -15.57
C VAL A 9 26.68 -50.13 -15.59
N GLY A 10 25.65 -50.97 -15.41
CA GLY A 10 24.27 -50.52 -15.30
C GLY A 10 23.97 -49.73 -14.02
N LEU A 11 24.61 -50.10 -12.90
CA LEU A 11 24.43 -49.44 -11.60
C LEU A 11 25.08 -48.04 -11.56
N LEU A 12 26.21 -47.87 -12.25
CA LEU A 12 26.91 -46.58 -12.36
C LEU A 12 26.20 -45.60 -13.30
N LEU A 13 25.59 -46.08 -14.39
CA LEU A 13 24.81 -45.24 -15.31
C LEU A 13 23.52 -44.70 -14.68
N THR A 14 22.87 -45.47 -13.82
CA THR A 14 21.68 -45.00 -13.06
C THR A 14 22.04 -43.98 -11.98
N LEU A 15 23.23 -44.05 -11.40
CA LEU A 15 23.70 -43.12 -10.36
C LEU A 15 24.01 -41.72 -10.91
N PHE A 16 24.56 -41.64 -12.14
CA PHE A 16 24.80 -40.36 -12.82
C PHE A 16 23.51 -39.68 -13.30
N LEU A 17 22.49 -40.45 -13.72
CA LEU A 17 21.17 -39.92 -14.10
C LEU A 17 20.41 -39.32 -12.90
N PHE A 18 20.52 -39.91 -11.71
CA PHE A 18 19.92 -39.36 -10.50
C PHE A 18 20.67 -38.15 -9.93
N LEU A 19 22.02 -38.10 -10.01
CA LEU A 19 22.79 -36.92 -9.56
C LEU A 19 22.60 -35.70 -10.46
N GLY A 20 22.43 -35.90 -11.77
CA GLY A 20 22.15 -34.80 -12.72
C GLY A 20 20.78 -34.16 -12.54
N LEU A 21 19.77 -34.94 -12.14
CA LEU A 21 18.39 -34.44 -11.96
C LEU A 21 18.21 -33.62 -10.67
N VAL A 22 19.06 -33.82 -9.66
CA VAL A 22 19.01 -33.06 -8.39
C VAL A 22 19.62 -31.67 -8.53
N SER A 23 20.54 -31.47 -9.49
CA SER A 23 21.28 -30.21 -9.64
C SER A 23 20.52 -29.10 -10.40
N THR A 24 19.38 -29.40 -11.00
CA THR A 24 18.51 -28.40 -11.66
C THR A 24 17.34 -27.95 -10.79
N ALA A 25 17.05 -28.64 -9.68
CA ALA A 25 15.96 -28.28 -8.76
C ALA A 25 16.34 -27.13 -7.78
N PHE A 26 17.63 -26.76 -7.72
CA PHE A 26 18.11 -25.63 -6.91
C PHE A 26 18.71 -24.55 -7.80
N ARG A 27 17.90 -23.99 -8.69
CA ARG A 27 18.16 -22.64 -9.20
C ARG A 27 17.07 -21.69 -8.72
N THR A 28 17.58 -20.71 -7.96
CA THR A 28 17.01 -19.38 -7.74
C THR A 28 15.92 -19.30 -6.67
N GLU A 29 16.27 -18.60 -5.59
CA GLU A 29 15.46 -17.75 -4.69
C GLU A 29 16.25 -17.72 -3.35
N THR A 30 16.80 -16.64 -2.81
CA THR A 30 16.65 -15.20 -3.04
C THR A 30 17.95 -14.52 -2.56
N ARG A 31 18.68 -13.84 -3.44
CA ARG A 31 19.56 -12.76 -2.98
C ARG A 31 18.63 -11.61 -2.61
N VAL A 32 18.26 -11.50 -1.34
CA VAL A 32 17.70 -10.25 -0.80
C VAL A 32 18.87 -9.27 -0.79
N GLU A 33 19.08 -8.64 -1.94
CA GLU A 33 19.86 -7.41 -2.03
C GLU A 33 19.12 -6.40 -1.16
N ASN A 34 19.57 -6.27 0.08
CA ASN A 34 19.12 -5.25 1.01
C ASN A 34 19.70 -3.91 0.55
N GLN A 35 19.31 -3.50 -0.65
CA GLN A 35 19.42 -2.13 -1.07
C GLN A 35 18.25 -1.43 -0.41
N ALA A 36 18.45 -1.06 0.86
CA ALA A 36 17.78 0.07 1.48
C ALA A 36 18.20 1.33 0.71
N GLY A 37 17.78 1.42 -0.55
CA GLY A 37 17.55 2.70 -1.16
C GLY A 37 16.48 3.33 -0.30
N PHE A 38 16.84 4.40 0.40
CA PHE A 38 15.87 5.39 0.80
C PHE A 38 15.14 5.75 -0.48
N ALA A 39 13.97 5.12 -0.71
CA ALA A 39 13.04 5.59 -1.70
C ALA A 39 12.97 7.09 -1.45
N SER A 40 13.30 7.87 -2.46
CA SER A 40 13.17 9.32 -2.44
C SER A 40 11.72 9.60 -2.10
N MET A 41 11.43 9.75 -0.81
CA MET A 41 10.20 10.35 -0.36
C MET A 41 10.19 11.69 -1.09
N PRO A 42 9.19 11.96 -1.94
CA PRO A 42 9.11 13.25 -2.59
C PRO A 42 9.22 14.27 -1.47
N LEU A 43 10.27 15.09 -1.54
CA LEU A 43 10.49 16.14 -0.57
C LEU A 43 9.19 16.95 -0.54
N ASP A 44 8.53 17.00 0.62
CA ASP A 44 7.23 17.64 0.80
C ASP A 44 7.41 19.16 0.67
N THR A 45 7.68 19.59 -0.55
CA THR A 45 7.85 20.98 -0.96
C THR A 45 6.48 21.62 -1.15
N ALA A 46 5.40 20.84 -1.02
CA ALA A 46 4.04 21.32 -1.05
C ALA A 46 3.81 22.23 0.16
N LYS A 47 3.68 23.52 -0.11
CA LYS A 47 3.36 24.51 0.93
C LYS A 47 1.99 24.18 1.50
N THR A 48 1.89 24.00 2.81
CA THR A 48 0.61 23.78 3.50
C THR A 48 0.03 25.07 4.05
N ASP A 49 -1.29 25.14 4.11
CA ASP A 49 -2.04 26.20 4.77
C ASP A 49 -1.83 26.13 6.28
N LYS A 50 -1.47 27.25 6.92
CA LYS A 50 -1.11 27.26 8.34
C LYS A 50 -2.29 26.94 9.27
N GLU A 51 -3.51 27.27 8.84
CA GLU A 51 -4.72 27.06 9.62
C GLU A 51 -5.18 25.60 9.56
N THR A 52 -5.22 25.04 8.35
CA THR A 52 -5.83 23.72 8.12
C THR A 52 -4.81 22.59 7.96
N GLY A 53 -3.55 22.90 7.70
CA GLY A 53 -2.53 21.91 7.32
C GLY A 53 -2.80 21.25 5.96
N LEU A 54 -3.78 21.73 5.19
CA LEU A 54 -4.08 21.22 3.86
C LEU A 54 -3.09 21.78 2.83
N VAL A 55 -2.86 21.08 1.71
CA VAL A 55 -1.96 21.55 0.65
C VAL A 55 -2.47 22.86 0.04
N THR A 56 -1.61 23.87 -0.09
CA THR A 56 -2.00 25.14 -0.71
C THR A 56 -2.18 24.94 -2.21
N ASP A 57 -3.38 25.23 -2.71
CA ASP A 57 -3.74 25.17 -4.13
C ASP A 57 -4.89 26.14 -4.42
N GLN A 58 -5.16 26.41 -5.70
CA GLN A 58 -6.25 27.30 -6.13
C GLN A 58 -7.61 26.87 -5.57
N ASN A 59 -7.87 25.57 -5.41
CA ASN A 59 -9.17 25.06 -4.94
C ASN A 59 -9.27 24.89 -3.41
N LEU A 60 -8.21 25.21 -2.65
CA LEU A 60 -8.20 25.04 -1.19
C LEU A 60 -9.35 25.79 -0.50
N TYR A 61 -9.64 27.02 -0.90
CA TYR A 61 -10.70 27.84 -0.28
C TYR A 61 -12.06 27.14 -0.33
N MET A 62 -12.34 26.40 -1.40
CA MET A 62 -13.59 25.66 -1.56
C MET A 62 -13.65 24.51 -0.55
N VAL A 63 -12.56 23.77 -0.38
CA VAL A 63 -12.52 22.68 0.63
C VAL A 63 -12.64 23.23 2.05
N LYS A 64 -12.05 24.40 2.34
CA LYS A 64 -12.24 25.08 3.64
C LYS A 64 -13.72 25.44 3.86
N ALA A 65 -14.36 26.04 2.86
CA ALA A 65 -15.76 26.43 2.97
C ALA A 65 -16.70 25.22 3.17
N GLN A 66 -16.48 24.13 2.42
CA GLN A 66 -17.42 23.01 2.36
C GLN A 66 -17.15 21.92 3.41
N CYS A 67 -15.89 21.69 3.80
CA CYS A 67 -15.51 20.47 4.54
C CYS A 67 -14.99 20.73 5.96
N THR A 68 -14.69 21.98 6.34
CA THR A 68 -14.12 22.30 7.66
C THR A 68 -15.07 23.05 8.59
N SER A 69 -16.34 23.19 8.22
CA SER A 69 -17.38 23.84 9.03
C SER A 69 -17.81 23.02 10.25
N CYS A 70 -17.81 21.68 10.14
CA CYS A 70 -18.30 20.79 11.19
C CYS A 70 -17.19 20.08 11.99
N HIS A 71 -16.01 19.86 11.39
CA HIS A 71 -14.90 19.17 12.03
C HIS A 71 -13.56 19.56 11.40
N SER A 72 -12.46 19.24 12.08
CA SER A 72 -11.11 19.57 11.64
C SER A 72 -10.73 18.93 10.29
N SER A 73 -9.96 19.67 9.49
CA SER A 73 -9.29 19.21 8.27
C SER A 73 -8.35 18.02 8.47
N LYS A 74 -7.96 17.70 9.71
CA LYS A 74 -7.14 16.51 10.03
C LYS A 74 -7.78 15.21 9.54
N LEU A 75 -9.11 15.13 9.49
CA LEU A 75 -9.80 13.97 8.92
C LEU A 75 -9.54 13.82 7.41
N ILE A 76 -9.43 14.92 6.67
CA ILE A 76 -9.07 14.88 5.25
C ILE A 76 -7.63 14.38 5.10
N ILE A 77 -6.70 14.90 5.91
CA ILE A 77 -5.28 14.55 5.85
C ILE A 77 -5.04 13.06 6.15
N ALA A 78 -5.76 12.52 7.14
CA ALA A 78 -5.61 11.14 7.59
C ALA A 78 -6.20 10.10 6.63
N ASN A 79 -7.06 10.52 5.70
CA ASN A 79 -7.75 9.63 4.78
C ASN A 79 -7.28 9.84 3.34
N ARG A 80 -7.18 8.76 2.59
CA ARG A 80 -6.83 8.79 1.17
C ARG A 80 -7.84 7.98 0.37
N PHE A 81 -8.52 8.62 -0.57
CA PHE A 81 -9.54 7.99 -1.40
C PHE A 81 -9.37 8.38 -2.86
N THR A 82 -9.78 7.49 -3.77
CA THR A 82 -9.96 7.86 -5.17
C THR A 82 -11.06 8.92 -5.28
N ARG A 83 -11.19 9.56 -6.45
CA ARG A 83 -12.28 10.50 -6.71
C ARG A 83 -13.66 9.95 -6.33
N ASP A 84 -13.95 8.72 -6.76
CA ASP A 84 -15.21 8.05 -6.45
C ASP A 84 -15.37 7.78 -4.96
N GLY A 85 -14.28 7.43 -4.28
CA GLY A 85 -14.28 7.26 -2.83
C GLY A 85 -14.60 8.58 -2.11
N TRP A 86 -13.99 9.69 -2.51
CA TRP A 86 -14.32 11.02 -1.98
C TRP A 86 -15.77 11.41 -2.26
N LYS A 87 -16.27 11.16 -3.48
CA LYS A 87 -17.68 11.40 -3.83
C LYS A 87 -18.63 10.59 -2.96
N GLN A 88 -18.33 9.31 -2.73
CA GLN A 88 -19.12 8.47 -1.82
C GLN A 88 -19.08 8.99 -0.38
N LYS A 89 -17.95 9.51 0.09
CA LYS A 89 -17.89 10.17 1.39
C LYS A 89 -18.78 11.41 1.41
N ILE A 90 -18.71 12.31 0.43
CA ILE A 90 -19.60 13.48 0.33
C ILE A 90 -21.07 13.05 0.42
N ARG A 91 -21.48 12.03 -0.36
CA ARG A 91 -22.84 11.49 -0.30
C ARG A 91 -23.22 10.94 1.07
N TRP A 92 -22.30 10.26 1.75
CA TRP A 92 -22.53 9.77 3.11
C TRP A 92 -22.69 10.91 4.12
N MET A 93 -21.88 11.97 4.01
CA MET A 93 -22.04 13.17 4.84
C MET A 93 -23.35 13.91 4.55
N GLN A 94 -23.79 13.97 3.29
CA GLN A 94 -25.08 14.55 2.94
C GLN A 94 -26.24 13.75 3.54
N ALA A 95 -26.17 12.42 3.48
CA ALA A 95 -27.22 11.54 3.99
C ALA A 95 -27.27 11.44 5.52
N ASN A 96 -26.13 11.53 6.22
CA ASN A 96 -26.05 11.19 7.65
C ASN A 96 -25.60 12.36 8.54
N HIS A 97 -24.99 13.40 7.96
CA HIS A 97 -24.38 14.50 8.70
C HIS A 97 -24.85 15.87 8.22
N ASN A 98 -25.97 15.91 7.48
CA ASN A 98 -26.62 17.12 7.01
C ASN A 98 -25.67 18.06 6.24
N LEU A 99 -24.70 17.50 5.53
CA LEU A 99 -23.94 18.27 4.55
C LEU A 99 -24.92 18.70 3.45
N TRP A 100 -24.88 19.98 3.10
CA TRP A 100 -25.72 20.54 2.07
C TRP A 100 -25.31 20.05 0.67
N ASP A 101 -26.14 20.34 -0.33
CA ASP A 101 -25.77 20.10 -1.72
C ASP A 101 -24.65 21.07 -2.14
N LEU A 102 -23.54 20.52 -2.62
CA LEU A 102 -22.39 21.29 -3.07
C LEU A 102 -22.59 21.88 -4.47
N GLY A 103 -23.58 21.40 -5.24
CA GLY A 103 -23.87 21.88 -6.59
C GLY A 103 -22.63 21.90 -7.49
N GLU A 104 -22.42 23.01 -8.19
CA GLU A 104 -21.28 23.19 -9.10
C GLU A 104 -19.92 23.16 -8.40
N THR A 105 -19.88 23.48 -7.10
CA THR A 105 -18.62 23.50 -6.31
C THR A 105 -18.08 22.10 -6.02
N GLU A 106 -18.92 21.06 -6.14
CA GLU A 106 -18.51 19.67 -5.91
C GLU A 106 -17.32 19.28 -6.79
N LYS A 107 -17.32 19.74 -8.06
CA LYS A 107 -16.22 19.44 -8.98
C LYS A 107 -14.89 19.97 -8.47
N GLN A 108 -14.86 21.22 -7.98
CA GLN A 108 -13.63 21.84 -7.46
C GLN A 108 -13.14 21.15 -6.19
N VAL A 109 -14.06 20.76 -5.32
CA VAL A 109 -13.75 19.97 -4.11
C VAL A 109 -13.13 18.63 -4.49
N LEU A 110 -13.77 17.89 -5.40
CA LEU A 110 -13.27 16.58 -5.84
C LEU A 110 -11.94 16.69 -6.59
N ASP A 111 -11.76 17.69 -7.45
CA ASP A 111 -10.50 17.93 -8.17
C ASP A 111 -9.35 18.16 -7.19
N TYR A 112 -9.58 18.94 -6.13
CA TYR A 112 -8.59 19.18 -5.09
C TYR A 112 -8.29 17.91 -4.27
N LEU A 113 -9.33 17.22 -3.79
CA LEU A 113 -9.19 16.04 -2.94
C LEU A 113 -8.49 14.89 -3.67
N GLU A 114 -8.82 14.69 -4.94
CA GLU A 114 -8.15 13.70 -5.78
C GLU A 114 -6.68 14.06 -6.02
N LYS A 115 -6.40 15.32 -6.39
CA LYS A 115 -5.04 15.77 -6.67
C LYS A 115 -4.09 15.63 -5.47
N HIS A 116 -4.57 15.94 -4.27
CA HIS A 116 -3.72 16.06 -3.09
C HIS A 116 -3.87 14.91 -2.08
N TYR A 117 -5.03 14.26 -2.06
CA TYR A 117 -5.41 13.26 -1.06
C TYR A 117 -5.92 11.95 -1.70
N ALA A 118 -5.44 11.62 -2.91
CA ALA A 118 -5.57 10.28 -3.47
C ALA A 118 -4.64 9.25 -2.79
N PRO A 119 -4.94 7.95 -2.92
CA PRO A 119 -4.06 6.88 -2.44
C PRO A 119 -2.69 6.97 -3.11
N THR A 120 -1.63 6.91 -2.32
CA THR A 120 -0.26 6.77 -2.82
C THR A 120 0.18 5.31 -2.71
N ALA A 121 1.19 4.91 -3.47
CA ALA A 121 1.73 3.54 -3.43
C ALA A 121 2.15 3.11 -2.00
N THR A 122 2.53 4.06 -1.16
CA THR A 122 2.93 3.87 0.24
C THR A 122 1.79 3.97 1.24
N ALA A 123 0.61 4.48 0.88
CA ALA A 123 -0.55 4.61 1.76
C ALA A 123 -1.30 3.28 1.99
N ALA A 124 -0.62 2.15 1.83
CA ALA A 124 -1.18 0.86 2.19
C ALA A 124 -1.30 0.75 3.71
N ARG A 125 -2.39 0.15 4.19
CA ARG A 125 -2.55 -0.25 5.59
C ARG A 125 -1.32 -1.06 6.00
N ARG A 126 -0.79 -0.81 7.20
CA ARG A 126 0.23 -1.65 7.84
C ARG A 126 -0.12 -3.13 7.66
N LYS A 127 0.86 -3.94 7.25
CA LYS A 127 0.71 -5.39 7.13
C LYS A 127 0.17 -5.97 8.44
N PRO A 128 -0.62 -7.05 8.39
CA PRO A 128 -1.00 -7.77 9.60
C PRO A 128 0.23 -8.10 10.44
N LEU A 129 0.10 -7.99 11.76
CA LEU A 129 1.16 -8.42 12.67
C LEU A 129 1.25 -9.93 12.61
N ASN A 130 2.46 -10.45 12.39
CA ASN A 130 2.77 -11.86 12.54
C ASN A 130 3.44 -12.07 13.91
N ASP A 131 3.32 -13.27 14.48
CA ASP A 131 4.03 -13.69 15.70
C ASP A 131 3.66 -12.93 17.00
N ILE A 132 2.38 -12.58 17.17
CA ILE A 132 1.90 -11.95 18.40
C ILE A 132 1.92 -12.96 19.57
N LYS A 133 2.76 -12.72 20.57
CA LYS A 133 2.72 -13.43 21.87
C LYS A 133 1.82 -12.69 22.85
N TRP A 134 0.61 -13.19 23.05
CA TRP A 134 -0.30 -12.67 24.07
C TRP A 134 0.09 -13.20 25.46
N TYR A 135 0.04 -12.34 26.49
CA TYR A 135 0.14 -12.76 27.89
C TYR A 135 -1.26 -12.80 28.52
N LYS A 136 -1.48 -13.72 29.48
CA LYS A 136 -2.73 -13.82 30.23
C LYS A 136 -2.73 -12.82 31.36
N LEU A 137 -3.74 -11.94 31.39
CA LEU A 137 -3.98 -11.12 32.57
C LEU A 137 -4.63 -12.00 33.65
N GLU A 138 -4.12 -11.93 34.87
CA GLU A 138 -4.73 -12.58 36.03
C GLU A 138 -5.96 -11.78 36.46
N GLU A 139 -7.07 -12.47 36.72
CA GLU A 139 -8.26 -11.87 37.33
C GLU A 139 -7.98 -11.61 38.81
N GLN A 140 -8.35 -10.41 39.28
CA GLN A 140 -8.17 -9.97 40.68
C GLN A 140 -9.30 -10.47 41.57
#